data_AF-A0A2W7MUG5-F1
#
_entry.id   AF-A0A2W7MUG5-F1
#
_cell.length_a   1.000
_cell.length_b   1.000
_cell.length_c   1.000
_cell.angle_alpha   90.00
_cell.angle_beta   90.00
_cell.angle_gamma   90.00
#
_symmetry.space_group_name_H-M   'P 1'
#
loop_
_entity.id
_entity.type
_entity.pdbx_description
1 polymer ?
#
loop_
_entity_poly.entity_id
_entity_poly.type
_entity_poly.pdbx_seq_one_letter_code
_entity_poly.pdbx_strand_id
1 'polypeptide(L)'
;MNLLADQLREARDRIEEVTARIAKAQNQDPLTRRLATIPGIGTLSSSAFAATTPEVENFGTERDYAAWLGLTPQTHSSGERERILRTDNRYLRRLLYLGAMMAMSRQQSE
;
A
#
# COMPACT_ATOMS: atom_id res chain seq x y z
N MET A 1 -34.89 13.29 -14.33
CA MET A 1 -34.51 13.26 -12.90
C MET A 1 -33.79 11.95 -12.66
N ASN A 2 -32.46 11.92 -12.77
CA ASN A 2 -31.66 10.70 -12.63
C ASN A 2 -30.76 10.80 -11.40
N LEU A 3 -31.38 10.84 -10.21
CA LEU A 3 -30.74 10.98 -8.91
C LEU A 3 -29.50 10.08 -8.75
N LEU A 4 -29.59 8.81 -9.15
CA LEU A 4 -28.48 7.86 -9.07
C LEU A 4 -27.31 8.23 -9.99
N ALA A 5 -27.59 8.77 -11.19
CA ALA A 5 -26.55 9.22 -12.11
C ALA A 5 -25.86 10.48 -11.57
N ASP A 6 -26.62 11.37 -10.94
CA ASP A 6 -26.08 12.59 -10.32
C ASP A 6 -25.19 12.24 -9.11
N GLN A 7 -25.63 11.33 -8.24
CA GLN A 7 -24.81 10.81 -7.12
C GLN A 7 -23.53 10.11 -7.58
N LEU A 8 -23.58 9.34 -8.66
CA LEU A 8 -22.40 8.69 -9.22
C LEU A 8 -21.37 9.71 -9.72
N ARG A 9 -21.82 10.81 -10.35
CA ARG A 9 -20.92 11.89 -10.79
C ARG A 9 -20.29 12.58 -9.61
N GLU A 10 -21.07 12.96 -8.61
CA GLU A 10 -20.57 13.60 -7.39
C GLU A 10 -19.51 12.74 -6.68
N ALA A 11 -19.75 11.43 -6.55
CA ALA A 11 -18.79 10.51 -5.96
C ALA A 11 -17.48 10.42 -6.77
N ARG A 12 -17.57 10.44 -8.11
CA ARG A 12 -16.38 10.45 -8.99
C ARG A 12 -15.59 11.74 -8.84
N ASP A 13 -16.26 12.88 -8.89
CA ASP A 13 -15.62 14.19 -8.73
C ASP A 13 -14.90 14.28 -7.38
N ARG A 14 -15.52 13.73 -6.32
CA ARG A 14 -14.90 13.70 -4.99
C ARG A 14 -13.69 12.77 -4.92
N ILE A 15 -13.73 11.62 -5.59
CA ILE A 15 -12.59 10.71 -5.70
C ILE A 15 -11.44 11.41 -6.43
N GLU A 16 -11.71 12.10 -7.53
CA GLU A 16 -10.69 12.83 -8.30
C GLU A 16 -10.06 13.95 -7.48
N GLU A 17 -10.86 14.74 -6.78
CA GLU A 17 -10.38 15.81 -5.91
C GLU A 17 -9.45 15.27 -4.81
N VAL A 18 -9.87 14.21 -4.10
CA VAL A 18 -9.07 13.60 -3.03
C VAL A 18 -7.79 12.98 -3.61
N THR A 19 -7.87 12.33 -4.76
CA THR A 19 -6.70 11.74 -5.44
C THR A 19 -5.68 12.82 -5.82
N ALA A 20 -6.14 13.96 -6.33
CA ALA A 20 -5.27 15.10 -6.65
C ALA A 20 -4.58 15.67 -5.40
N ARG A 21 -5.29 15.73 -4.27
CA ARG A 21 -4.72 16.16 -2.98
C ARG A 21 -3.65 15.19 -2.48
N ILE A 22 -3.87 13.88 -2.61
CA ILE A 22 -2.86 12.86 -2.26
C ILE A 22 -1.61 13.02 -3.15
N ALA A 23 -1.78 13.22 -4.46
CA ALA A 23 -0.65 13.45 -5.36
C ALA A 23 0.15 14.70 -5.00
N LYS A 24 -0.54 15.80 -4.64
CA LYS A 24 0.12 17.02 -4.16
C LYS A 24 0.92 16.77 -2.88
N ALA A 25 0.36 16.07 -1.91
CA ALA A 25 1.04 15.73 -0.67
C ALA A 25 2.26 14.82 -0.92
N GLN A 26 2.11 13.82 -1.79
CA GLN A 26 3.19 12.92 -2.18
C GLN A 26 4.36 13.68 -2.80
N ASN A 27 4.11 14.68 -3.64
CA ASN A 27 5.19 15.49 -4.23
C ASN A 27 5.96 16.35 -3.21
N GLN A 28 5.38 16.61 -2.04
CA GLN A 28 6.00 17.40 -0.97
C GLN A 28 6.77 16.56 0.04
N ASP A 29 6.53 15.24 0.08
CA ASP A 29 7.18 14.32 1.02
C ASP A 29 8.29 13.49 0.33
N PRO A 30 9.56 13.63 0.76
CA PRO A 30 10.68 12.86 0.21
C PRO A 30 10.51 11.34 0.31
N LEU A 31 9.91 10.82 1.40
CA LEU A 31 9.74 9.39 1.60
C LEU A 31 8.78 8.81 0.57
N THR A 32 7.61 9.42 0.41
CA THR A 32 6.61 8.94 -0.57
C THR A 32 7.12 9.07 -2.01
N ARG A 33 7.83 10.14 -2.35
CA ARG A 33 8.51 10.26 -3.65
C ARG A 33 9.52 9.15 -3.89
N ARG A 34 10.32 8.81 -2.89
CA ARG A 34 11.31 7.72 -3.00
C ARG A 34 10.64 6.37 -3.13
N LEU A 35 9.56 6.11 -2.40
CA LEU A 35 8.79 4.87 -2.53
C LEU A 35 8.17 4.73 -3.93
N ALA A 36 7.69 5.82 -4.52
CA ALA A 36 7.10 5.84 -5.85
C ALA A 36 8.10 5.56 -7.00
N THR A 37 9.42 5.51 -6.73
CA THR A 37 10.40 5.09 -7.75
C THR A 37 10.49 3.58 -7.89
N ILE A 38 9.91 2.81 -6.96
CA ILE A 38 9.90 1.34 -7.02
C ILE A 38 8.93 0.93 -8.13
N PRO A 39 9.34 0.07 -9.10
CA PRO A 39 8.43 -0.41 -10.14
C PRO A 39 7.16 -1.02 -9.56
N GLY A 40 6.00 -0.56 -10.05
CA GLY A 40 4.69 -1.00 -9.56
C GLY A 40 4.15 -0.21 -8.36
N ILE A 41 4.95 0.67 -7.74
CA ILE A 41 4.49 1.53 -6.64
C ILE A 41 4.15 2.91 -7.18
N GLY A 42 2.85 3.24 -7.23
CA GLY A 42 2.35 4.56 -7.63
C GLY A 42 1.96 5.44 -6.44
N THR A 43 1.51 6.66 -6.72
CA THR A 43 1.15 7.69 -5.73
C THR A 43 0.33 7.17 -4.55
N LEU A 44 -0.78 6.46 -4.82
CA LEU A 44 -1.64 5.94 -3.76
C LEU A 44 -0.91 4.92 -2.87
N SER A 45 -0.19 3.98 -3.49
CA SER A 45 0.56 2.95 -2.76
C SER A 45 1.69 3.57 -1.94
N SER A 46 2.50 4.46 -2.53
CA SER A 46 3.58 5.13 -1.82
C SER A 46 3.09 5.93 -0.62
N SER A 47 1.99 6.66 -0.77
CA SER A 47 1.38 7.43 0.32
C SER A 47 0.78 6.53 1.39
N ALA A 48 0.15 5.42 1.00
CA ALA A 48 -0.37 4.44 1.95
C ALA A 48 0.76 3.80 2.78
N PHE A 49 1.86 3.40 2.14
CA PHE A 49 3.03 2.86 2.84
C PHE A 49 3.60 3.86 3.85
N ALA A 50 3.90 5.09 3.40
CA ALA A 50 4.44 6.11 4.29
C ALA A 50 3.51 6.45 5.48
N ALA A 51 2.20 6.43 5.26
CA ALA A 51 1.23 6.80 6.29
C ALA A 51 0.87 5.68 7.28
N THR A 52 1.06 4.40 6.90
CA THR A 52 0.56 3.26 7.68
C THR A 52 1.65 2.32 8.18
N THR A 53 2.84 2.37 7.60
CA THR A 53 4.00 1.64 8.12
C THR A 53 4.44 2.27 9.44
N PRO A 54 4.53 1.49 10.54
CA PRO A 54 5.18 1.94 11.78
C PRO A 54 6.63 2.34 11.49
N GLU A 55 7.26 3.09 12.41
CA GLU A 55 8.70 3.39 12.29
C GLU A 55 9.47 2.08 12.06
N VAL A 56 10.30 2.08 11.02
CA VAL A 56 10.93 0.85 10.51
C VAL A 56 11.89 0.24 11.52
N GLU A 57 12.40 1.07 12.43
CA GLU A 57 13.25 0.75 13.56
C GLU A 57 12.53 -0.12 14.60
N ASN A 58 11.19 -0.15 14.61
CA ASN A 58 10.41 -1.01 15.50
C ASN A 58 10.41 -2.49 15.05
N PHE A 59 10.88 -2.79 13.83
CA PHE A 59 11.01 -4.15 13.35
C PHE A 59 12.44 -4.65 13.62
N GLY A 60 12.57 -5.84 14.22
CA GLY A 60 13.88 -6.42 14.54
C GLY A 60 14.68 -6.80 13.28
N THR A 61 13.98 -7.21 12.23
CA THR A 61 14.55 -7.58 10.93
C THR A 61 13.61 -7.19 9.78
N GLU A 62 14.12 -7.15 8.56
CA GLU A 62 13.32 -6.99 7.34
C GLU A 62 12.29 -8.10 7.16
N ARG A 63 12.56 -9.31 7.69
CA ARG A 63 11.61 -10.43 7.67
C ARG A 63 10.44 -10.18 8.60
N ASP A 64 10.64 -9.50 9.72
CA ASP A 64 9.55 -9.13 10.64
C ASP A 64 8.63 -8.10 9.98
N TYR A 65 9.19 -7.16 9.21
CA TYR A 65 8.39 -6.23 8.41
C TYR A 65 7.60 -6.96 7.32
N ALA A 66 8.23 -7.89 6.59
CA ALA A 66 7.55 -8.72 5.60
C ALA A 66 6.44 -9.60 6.22
N ALA A 67 6.65 -10.10 7.44
CA ALA A 67 5.66 -10.86 8.19
C ALA A 67 4.48 -9.98 8.63
N TRP A 68 4.74 -8.75 9.07
CA TRP A 68 3.70 -7.76 9.37
C TRP A 68 2.89 -7.37 8.13
N LEU A 69 3.53 -7.23 6.97
CA LEU A 69 2.84 -7.08 5.68
C LEU A 69 2.07 -8.35 5.25
N GLY A 70 2.26 -9.48 5.94
CA GLY A 70 1.64 -10.75 5.61
C GLY A 70 2.16 -11.37 4.31
N LEU A 71 3.44 -11.14 3.98
CA LEU A 71 4.13 -11.67 2.80
C LEU A 71 4.91 -12.97 3.08
N THR A 72 5.16 -13.30 4.35
CA THR A 72 5.85 -14.53 4.73
C THR A 72 4.84 -15.60 5.17
N PRO A 73 5.05 -16.88 4.82
CA PRO A 73 4.26 -17.97 5.38
C PRO A 73 4.38 -17.98 6.91
N GLN A 74 3.26 -17.94 7.63
CA GLN A 74 3.28 -18.08 9.08
C GLN A 74 3.40 -19.56 9.46
N THR A 75 4.51 -19.92 10.09
CA THR A 75 4.62 -21.22 10.78
C THR A 75 3.79 -21.14 12.06
N HIS A 76 2.70 -21.90 12.13
CA HIS A 76 1.92 -22.09 13.36
C HIS A 76 2.70 -22.95 14.37
N SER A 77 3.75 -22.41 14.98
CA SER A 77 4.38 -23.06 16.12
C SER A 77 3.58 -22.73 17.39
N SER A 78 2.89 -23.72 17.94
CA SER A 78 2.15 -23.63 19.22
C SER A 78 3.05 -23.71 20.45
N GLY A 79 4.38 -23.70 20.29
CA GLY A 79 5.34 -23.81 21.38
C GLY A 79 5.85 -22.45 21.88
N GLU A 80 5.21 -21.93 22.92
CA GLU A 80 5.77 -21.16 24.05
C GLU A 80 6.86 -20.08 23.82
N ARG A 81 6.91 -19.42 22.66
CA ARG A 81 7.55 -18.09 22.55
C ARG A 81 6.65 -17.12 21.82
N GLU A 82 6.18 -16.17 22.59
CA GLU A 82 5.27 -15.09 22.23
C GLU A 82 5.82 -14.16 21.13
N ARG A 83 4.88 -13.62 20.35
CA ARG A 83 4.85 -12.26 19.76
C ARG A 83 5.87 -11.90 18.67
N ILE A 84 5.40 -11.90 17.41
CA ILE A 84 5.28 -10.69 16.57
C ILE A 84 3.98 -10.80 15.71
N LEU A 85 2.99 -9.98 16.09
CA LEU A 85 1.98 -9.31 15.27
C LEU A 85 0.92 -10.16 14.50
N ARG A 86 -0.21 -10.39 15.16
CA ARG A 86 -1.54 -10.62 14.54
C ARG A 86 -2.05 -9.38 13.80
N THR A 87 -1.27 -8.81 12.87
CA THR A 87 -1.71 -7.64 12.10
C THR A 87 -1.26 -7.76 10.66
N ASP A 88 -1.93 -8.66 9.96
CA ASP A 88 -2.02 -8.65 8.51
C ASP A 88 -2.54 -7.27 8.05
N ASN A 89 -1.66 -6.45 7.46
CA ASN A 89 -2.11 -5.27 6.73
C ASN A 89 -2.58 -5.66 5.32
N ARG A 90 -3.82 -6.19 5.26
CA ARG A 90 -4.46 -6.67 4.01
C ARG A 90 -4.43 -5.64 2.90
N TYR A 91 -4.53 -4.36 3.27
CA TYR A 91 -4.56 -3.25 2.34
C TYR A 91 -3.19 -3.05 1.68
N LEU A 92 -2.11 -2.93 2.46
CA LEU A 92 -0.75 -2.81 1.92
C LEU A 92 -0.35 -4.05 1.10
N ARG A 93 -0.69 -5.26 1.58
CA ARG A 93 -0.46 -6.49 0.83
C ARG A 93 -1.15 -6.49 -0.53
N ARG A 94 -2.42 -6.05 -0.58
CA ARG A 94 -3.17 -5.92 -1.84
C ARG A 94 -2.51 -4.91 -2.78
N LEU A 95 -2.05 -3.78 -2.26
CA LEU A 95 -1.36 -2.76 -3.05
C LEU A 95 -0.05 -3.29 -3.65
N LEU A 96 0.73 -4.08 -2.89
CA LEU A 96 1.94 -4.74 -3.41
C LEU A 96 1.61 -5.74 -4.51
N TYR A 97 0.58 -6.57 -4.31
CA TYR A 97 0.16 -7.54 -5.31
C TYR A 97 -0.26 -6.86 -6.62
N LEU A 98 -1.12 -5.83 -6.54
CA LEU A 98 -1.54 -5.04 -7.69
C LEU A 98 -0.33 -4.35 -8.37
N GLY A 99 0.57 -3.78 -7.59
CA GLY A 99 1.77 -3.12 -8.10
C GLY A 99 2.70 -4.10 -8.83
N ALA A 100 2.95 -5.27 -8.25
CA ALA A 100 3.76 -6.32 -8.85
C ALA A 100 3.16 -6.81 -10.17
N MET A 101 1.86 -7.09 -10.22
CA MET A 101 1.19 -7.49 -11.47
C MET A 101 1.35 -6.44 -12.58
N MET A 102 1.22 -5.15 -12.23
CA MET A 102 1.40 -4.06 -13.19
C MET A 102 2.84 -3.90 -13.67
N ALA A 103 3.82 -4.14 -12.80
CA ALA A 103 5.23 -4.12 -13.18
C ALA A 103 5.56 -5.29 -14.12
N MET A 104 5.06 -6.50 -13.81
CA MET A 104 5.26 -7.69 -14.63
C MET A 104 4.61 -7.58 -16.01
N SER A 105 3.41 -7.01 -16.12
CA SER A 105 2.73 -6.86 -17.41
C SER A 105 3.43 -5.87 -18.33
N ARG A 106 4.04 -4.82 -17.78
CA ARG A 106 4.87 -3.87 -18.54
C ARG A 106 6.11 -4.54 -19.13
N GLN A 107 6.79 -5.37 -18.33
CA GLN A 107 8.00 -6.07 -18.76
C GLN A 107 7.74 -7.11 -19.88
N GLN A 108 6.53 -7.65 -19.99
CA GLN A 108 6.15 -8.57 -21.09
C GLN A 108 5.81 -7.86 -22.40
N SER A 109 5.61 -6.53 -22.35
CA SER A 109 5.21 -5.72 -23.50
C SER A 109 6.41 -5.02 -24.18
N GLU A 110 7.61 -5.20 -23.65
CA GLU A 110 8.90 -4.69 -24.14
C GLU A 110 9.74 -5.84 -24.73
#